data_AF-A0A925LA73-F1
#
_entry.id   AF-A0A925LA73-F1
#
_cell.length_a   1.000
_cell.length_b   1.000
_cell.length_c   1.000
_cell.angle_alpha   90.00
_cell.angle_beta   90.00
_cell.angle_gamma   90.00
#
_symmetry.space_group_name_H-M   'P 1'
#
loop_
_entity.id
_entity.type
_entity.pdbx_description
1 polymer ?
#
loop_
_entity_poly.entity_id
_entity_poly.type
_entity_poly.pdbx_seq_one_letter_code
_entity_poly.pdbx_strand_id
1 'polypeptide(L)' 'YGVAKIDAGDSVTTIAFAPNPPFEAIRIIELVQKNKHIKLAGNEKLRIERELKEPKDRAQLVRDVLRSLGQPKVAQPA' A
#
# COMPACT_ATOMS: atom_id res chain seq x y z
N TYR A 1 -1.11 -8.53 5.70
CA TYR A 1 -0.96 -7.52 4.63
C TYR A 1 0.01 -7.92 3.52
N GLY A 2 0.76 -9.04 3.62
CA GLY A 2 1.65 -9.47 2.54
C GLY A 2 2.68 -8.42 2.12
N VAL A 3 3.09 -7.54 3.05
CA VAL A 3 4.07 -6.48 2.77
C VAL A 3 5.46 -7.06 2.92
N ALA A 4 6.29 -6.94 1.89
CA ALA A 4 7.68 -7.35 1.91
C ALA A 4 8.60 -6.21 2.39
N LYS A 5 8.34 -4.97 1.94
CA LYS A 5 9.16 -3.81 2.29
C LYS A 5 8.36 -2.52 2.22
N ILE A 6 8.64 -1.60 3.13
CA ILE A 6 8.10 -0.23 3.11
C ILE A 6 9.29 0.72 3.08
N ASP A 7 9.32 1.59 2.09
CA ASP A 7 10.30 2.64 1.93
C ASP A 7 9.56 3.97 2.00
N ALA A 8 9.77 4.74 3.08
CA ALA A 8 9.04 5.97 3.34
C ALA A 8 10.00 7.17 3.28
N GLY A 9 10.17 7.73 2.09
CA GLY A 9 10.91 8.98 1.87
C GLY A 9 10.05 10.22 2.10
N ASP A 10 10.68 11.40 2.11
CA ASP A 10 10.01 12.67 2.36
C ASP A 10 9.00 13.07 1.26
N SER A 11 9.26 12.71 0.00
CA SER A 11 8.38 13.03 -1.14
C SER A 11 7.69 11.81 -1.75
N VAL A 12 8.26 10.62 -1.56
CA VAL A 12 7.78 9.38 -2.18
C VAL A 12 7.83 8.25 -1.16
N THR A 13 6.73 7.51 -1.08
CA THR A 13 6.65 6.28 -0.29
C THR A 13 6.39 5.11 -1.22
N THR A 14 7.21 4.06 -1.13
CA THR A 14 7.07 2.83 -1.92
C THR A 14 6.77 1.66 -0.99
N ILE A 15 5.70 0.93 -1.28
CA ILE A 15 5.31 -0.29 -0.57
C ILE A 15 5.50 -1.45 -1.54
N ALA A 16 6.42 -2.35 -1.23
CA ALA A 16 6.60 -3.60 -1.94
C ALA A 16 5.87 -4.72 -1.21
N PHE A 17 5.08 -5.48 -1.95
CA PHE A 17 4.38 -6.65 -1.45
C PHE A 17 5.17 -7.92 -1.77
N ALA A 18 4.92 -8.96 -0.98
CA ALA A 18 5.44 -10.28 -1.24
C ALA A 18 4.78 -10.86 -2.51
N PRO A 19 5.48 -11.73 -3.26
CA PRO A 19 4.89 -12.45 -4.38
C PRO A 19 3.66 -13.25 -3.92
N ASN A 20 2.59 -13.22 -4.72
CA ASN A 20 1.25 -13.74 -4.36
C ASN A 20 0.69 -13.18 -3.05
N PRO A 21 0.46 -11.86 -2.98
CA PRO A 21 -0.09 -11.27 -1.77
C PRO A 21 -1.53 -11.76 -1.51
N PRO A 22 -1.96 -11.88 -0.23
CA PRO A 22 -3.30 -12.34 0.15
C PRO A 22 -4.37 -11.24 -0.01
N PHE A 23 -4.28 -10.41 -1.07
CA PHE A 23 -5.25 -9.38 -1.42
C PHE A 23 -5.56 -9.42 -2.92
N GLU A 24 -6.80 -9.05 -3.27
CA GLU A 24 -7.27 -9.07 -4.65
C GLU A 24 -6.74 -7.86 -5.44
N ALA A 25 -6.33 -8.06 -6.70
CA ALA A 25 -5.84 -6.98 -7.57
C ALA A 25 -6.85 -5.82 -7.74
N ILE A 26 -8.16 -6.14 -7.71
CA ILE A 26 -9.26 -5.15 -7.75
C ILE A 26 -9.11 -4.09 -6.65
N ARG A 27 -8.68 -4.47 -5.43
CA ARG A 27 -8.49 -3.52 -4.32
C ARG A 27 -7.43 -2.49 -4.61
N ILE A 28 -6.34 -2.91 -5.26
CA ILE A 28 -5.27 -2.00 -5.65
C ILE A 28 -5.77 -1.02 -6.71
N ILE A 29 -6.52 -1.51 -7.69
CA ILE A 29 -7.08 -0.68 -8.76
C ILE A 29 -8.04 0.36 -8.16
N GLU A 30 -8.95 -0.05 -7.27
CA GLU A 30 -9.83 0.87 -6.55
C GLU A 30 -9.03 1.92 -5.76
N LEU A 31 -7.95 1.51 -5.10
CA LEU A 31 -7.10 2.39 -4.31
C LEU A 31 -6.42 3.46 -5.16
N VAL A 32 -5.83 3.06 -6.29
CA VAL A 32 -5.19 3.95 -7.27
C VAL A 32 -6.21 4.90 -7.91
N GLN A 33 -7.42 4.41 -8.20
CA GLN A 33 -8.49 5.25 -8.75
C GLN A 33 -9.03 6.27 -7.73
N LYS A 34 -9.20 5.87 -6.46
CA LYS A 34 -9.65 6.78 -5.39
C LYS A 34 -8.58 7.78 -4.99
N ASN A 35 -7.31 7.42 -5.08
CA ASN A 35 -6.19 8.24 -4.63
C ASN A 35 -5.23 8.53 -5.78
N LYS A 36 -5.38 9.71 -6.41
CA LYS A 36 -4.55 10.14 -7.56
C LYS A 36 -3.03 10.19 -7.29
N HIS A 37 -2.64 10.30 -6.02
CA HIS A 37 -1.24 10.29 -5.59
C HIS A 37 -0.66 8.88 -5.43
N ILE A 38 -1.49 7.84 -5.50
CA ILE A 38 -1.09 6.44 -5.44
C ILE A 38 -1.05 5.89 -6.85
N LYS A 39 0.05 5.23 -7.20
CA LYS A 39 0.27 4.61 -8.49
C LYS A 39 0.74 3.18 -8.31
N LEU A 40 0.32 2.32 -9.24
CA LEU A 40 0.83 0.97 -9.34
C LEU A 40 2.24 1.02 -9.98
N ALA A 41 3.26 0.55 -9.26
CA ALA A 41 4.64 0.48 -9.73
C ALA A 41 5.02 -0.97 -10.04
N GLY A 42 4.33 -1.58 -11.01
CA GLY A 42 4.39 -3.01 -11.31
C GLY A 42 3.38 -3.82 -10.49
N ASN A 43 3.24 -5.12 -10.76
CA ASN A 43 2.15 -5.94 -10.20
C ASN A 43 2.16 -6.08 -8.66
N GLU A 44 3.30 -5.82 -8.02
CA GLU A 44 3.55 -6.14 -6.61
C GLU A 44 4.10 -4.94 -5.83
N LYS A 45 4.07 -3.73 -6.41
CA LYS A 45 4.52 -2.53 -5.70
C LYS A 45 3.55 -1.37 -5.89
N LEU A 46 3.35 -0.63 -4.82
CA LEU A 46 2.63 0.63 -4.81
C LEU A 46 3.61 1.77 -4.58
N ARG A 47 3.48 2.81 -5.38
CA ARG A 47 4.23 4.05 -5.26
C ARG A 47 3.27 5.18 -4.92
N ILE A 48 3.59 5.90 -3.88
CA ILE A 48 2.79 7.00 -3.36
C ILE A 48 3.63 8.26 -3.50
N GLU A 49 3.20 9.18 -4.35
CA GLU A 49 3.89 10.44 -4.64
C GLU A 49 3.19 11.54 -3.84
N ARG A 50 3.58 11.66 -2.57
CA ARG A 50 3.03 12.65 -1.64
C ARG A 50 4.13 13.20 -0.76
N GLU A 51 4.26 14.52 -0.74
CA GLU A 51 5.19 15.21 0.14
C GLU A 51 4.66 15.21 1.57
N LEU A 52 5.37 14.52 2.47
CA LEU A 52 5.04 14.38 3.88
C LEU A 52 6.29 14.70 4.72
N LYS A 53 6.33 15.94 5.20
CA LYS A 53 7.41 16.48 6.03
C LYS A 53 7.45 15.87 7.42
N GLU A 54 6.29 15.50 7.95
CA GLU A 54 6.19 14.90 9.29
C GLU A 54 6.21 13.36 9.22
N PRO A 55 7.06 12.69 10.01
CA PRO A 55 7.11 11.23 10.06
C PRO A 55 5.80 10.61 10.58
N LYS A 56 5.05 11.34 11.40
CA LYS A 56 3.72 10.91 11.87
C LYS A 56 2.72 10.78 10.72
N ASP A 57 2.65 11.78 9.84
CA ASP A 57 1.76 11.74 8.68
C ASP A 57 2.17 10.63 7.71
N ARG A 58 3.48 10.37 7.53
CA ARG A 58 3.97 9.24 6.73
C ARG A 58 3.46 7.90 7.26
N ALA A 59 3.62 7.66 8.56
CA ALA A 59 3.14 6.43 9.18
C ALA A 59 1.61 6.30 9.07
N GLN A 60 0.87 7.41 9.23
CA GLN A 60 -0.58 7.43 9.11
C GLN A 60 -1.05 7.10 7.69
N LEU A 61 -0.41 7.67 6.67
CA LEU A 61 -0.70 7.40 5.26
C LEU A 61 -0.48 5.92 4.93
N VAL A 62 0.68 5.37 5.29
CA VAL A 62 1.00 3.95 5.07
C VAL A 62 -0.04 3.07 5.76
N ARG A 63 -0.41 3.41 6.99
CA ARG A 63 -1.43 2.66 7.74
C ARG A 63 -2.80 2.71 7.06
N ASP A 64 -3.21 3.85 6.53
CA ASP A 64 -4.47 4.01 5.83
C ASP A 64 -4.50 3.25 4.49
N VAL A 65 -3.40 3.30 3.74
CA VAL A 65 -3.22 2.53 2.49
C VAL A 65 -3.30 1.03 2.76
N LEU A 66 -2.56 0.54 3.75
CA LEU A 66 -2.59 -0.88 4.14
C LEU A 66 -3.98 -1.31 4.63
N ARG A 67 -4.70 -0.43 5.33
CA ARG A 67 -6.10 -0.68 5.74
C ARG A 67 -7.04 -0.75 4.55
N SER A 68 -6.88 0.16 3.58
CA SER A 68 -7.73 0.27 2.39
C SER A 68 -7.52 -0.88 1.40
N LEU A 69 -6.32 -1.46 1.36
CA LEU A 69 -6.06 -2.72 0.64
C LEU A 69 -6.82 -3.92 1.21
N GLY A 70 -7.45 -3.75 2.38
CA GLY A 70 -8.33 -4.72 3.02
C GLY A 70 -7.80 -5.18 4.37
N GLN A 71 -8.70 -5.62 5.25
CA GLN A 71 -8.30 -6.43 6.40
C GLN A 71 -7.50 -7.64 5.89
N PRO A 72 -6.43 -8.06 6.58
CA PRO A 72 -5.82 -9.35 6.26
C PRO A 72 -6.96 -10.36 6.29
N LYS A 73 -7.28 -10.95 5.14
CA LYS A 73 -8.06 -12.19 5.13
C LYS A 73 -7.15 -13.13 5.91
N VAL A 74 -7.41 -13.29 7.20
CA VAL A 74 -6.86 -14.37 8.01
C VAL A 74 -7.14 -15.57 7.12
N ALA A 75 -6.09 -16.26 6.67
CA ALA A 75 -6.27 -17.52 5.99
C ALA A 75 -7.14 -18.33 6.94
N GLN A 76 -8.42 -18.46 6.60
CA GLN A 76 -9.36 -19.24 7.38
C GLN A 76 -8.82 -20.67 7.21
N PRO A 77 -8.30 -21.30 8.27
CA PRO A 77 -7.92 -22.69 8.15
C PRO A 77 -9.22 -23.43 7.85
N ALA A 78 -9.25 -24.11 6.71
CA ALA A 78 -10.25 -25.15 6.46
C ALA A 78 -9.95 -26.33 7.38
#